data_AF-R8HF46-F1
#
_entry.id   AF-R8HF46-F1
#
_cell.length_a   1.000
_cell.length_b   1.000
_cell.length_c   1.000
_cell.angle_alpha   90.00
_cell.angle_beta   90.00
_cell.angle_gamma   90.00
#
_symmetry.space_group_name_H-M   'P 1'
#
loop_
_entity.id
_entity.type
_entity.pdbx_description
1 polymer ?
#
loop_
_entity_poly.entity_id
_entity_poly.type
_entity_poly.pdbx_seq_one_letter_code
_entity_poly.pdbx_strand_id
1 'polypeptide(L)'
;MKKSIKILVSISTAAMITLTSAGSIFADREMIVPGLPKVEYRNGYGAYEGIVAHSTATPEAPAINIRNYEARTWRNAFVHYATD
;
A
#
# COMPACT_ATOMS: atom_id res chain seq x y z
N MET A 1 -19.52 22.11 30.29
CA MET A 1 -18.07 22.31 29.97
C MET A 1 -17.79 23.76 29.66
N LYS A 2 -16.73 24.34 30.24
CA LYS A 2 -16.28 25.72 29.92
C LYS A 2 -15.89 25.82 28.44
N LYS A 3 -16.10 27.00 27.82
CA LYS A 3 -15.80 27.24 26.39
C LYS A 3 -14.34 26.91 26.03
N SER A 4 -13.41 27.20 26.95
CA SER A 4 -11.99 26.85 26.85
C SER A 4 -11.74 25.34 26.73
N ILE A 5 -12.47 24.52 27.48
CA ILE A 5 -12.34 23.06 27.42
C ILE A 5 -12.82 22.53 26.07
N LYS A 6 -13.90 23.10 25.51
CA LYS A 6 -14.41 22.69 24.18
C LYS A 6 -13.42 23.02 23.07
N ILE A 7 -12.77 24.19 23.13
CA ILE A 7 -11.74 24.59 22.16
C ILE A 7 -10.53 23.66 22.25
N LEU A 8 -10.04 23.37 23.45
CA LEU A 8 -8.90 22.47 23.66
C LEU A 8 -9.19 21.06 23.09
N VAL A 9 -10.36 20.50 23.41
CA VAL A 9 -10.77 19.18 22.87
C VAL A 9 -10.83 19.22 21.34
N SER A 10 -11.43 20.25 20.74
CA SER A 10 -11.53 20.38 19.29
C SER A 10 -10.16 20.46 18.60
N ILE A 11 -9.21 21.19 19.18
CA ILE A 11 -7.83 21.28 18.66
C ILE A 11 -7.12 19.93 18.77
N SER A 12 -7.24 19.27 19.92
CA SER A 12 -6.63 17.94 20.12
C SER A 12 -7.20 16.90 19.17
N THR A 13 -8.52 16.89 18.94
CA THR A 13 -9.16 15.98 17.99
C THR A 13 -8.71 16.27 16.56
N ALA A 14 -8.65 17.54 16.15
CA ALA A 14 -8.17 17.92 14.82
C ALA A 14 -6.71 17.49 14.61
N ALA A 15 -5.84 17.74 15.60
CA ALA A 15 -4.43 17.35 15.57
C ALA A 15 -4.26 15.82 15.43
N MET A 16 -5.05 15.05 16.19
CA MET A 16 -5.02 13.59 16.14
C MET A 16 -5.46 13.05 14.76
N ILE A 17 -6.52 13.61 14.18
CA ILE A 17 -6.99 13.25 12.81
C ILE A 17 -5.92 13.56 11.76
N THR A 18 -5.27 14.72 11.85
CA THR A 18 -4.20 15.08 10.92
C THR A 18 -2.97 14.18 11.07
N LEU A 19 -2.63 13.77 12.30
CA LEU A 19 -1.46 12.92 12.54
C LEU A 19 -1.69 11.47 12.07
N THR A 20 -2.90 10.93 12.27
CA THR A 20 -3.23 9.56 11.82
C THR A 20 -3.37 9.47 10.30
N SER A 21 -3.92 10.48 9.63
CA SER A 21 -4.06 10.50 8.17
C SER A 21 -2.71 10.62 7.43
N ALA A 22 -1.71 11.28 8.02
CA ALA A 22 -0.37 11.31 7.45
C ALA A 22 0.27 9.91 7.40
N GLY A 23 0.11 9.10 8.45
CA GLY A 23 0.68 7.74 8.52
C GLY A 23 0.16 6.78 7.45
N SER A 24 -1.12 6.88 7.09
CA SER A 24 -1.75 6.02 6.08
C SER A 24 -1.14 6.16 4.69
N ILE A 25 -0.75 7.39 4.29
CA ILE A 25 -0.15 7.67 2.97
C ILE A 25 1.28 7.10 2.87
N PHE A 26 1.97 6.92 4.01
CA PHE A 26 3.32 6.37 4.04
C PHE A 26 3.34 4.84 4.10
N ALA A 27 2.32 4.21 4.70
CA ALA A 27 2.20 2.75 4.74
C ALA A 27 2.15 2.14 3.33
N ASP A 28 1.39 2.74 2.41
CA ASP A 28 1.29 2.26 1.02
C ASP A 28 2.62 2.36 0.25
N ARG A 29 3.45 3.35 0.58
CA ARG A 29 4.77 3.51 -0.05
C ARG A 29 5.77 2.46 0.40
N GLU A 30 5.65 1.95 1.62
CA GLU A 30 6.52 0.89 2.13
C GLU A 30 6.32 -0.42 1.37
N MET A 31 5.10 -0.68 0.87
CA MET A 31 4.78 -1.91 0.15
C MET A 31 5.37 -1.97 -1.27
N ILE A 32 5.72 -0.83 -1.88
CA ILE A 32 6.30 -0.79 -3.23
C ILE A 32 7.75 -1.33 -3.20
N VAL A 33 8.04 -2.30 -4.07
CA VAL A 33 9.40 -2.83 -4.25
C VAL A 33 10.23 -1.83 -5.07
N PRO A 34 11.36 -1.32 -4.55
CA PRO A 34 12.20 -0.40 -5.29
C PRO A 34 12.93 -1.11 -6.44
N GLY A 35 13.07 -0.41 -7.57
CA GLY A 35 13.83 -0.89 -8.72
C GLY A 35 13.07 -1.82 -9.68
N LEU A 36 11.76 -2.05 -9.45
CA LEU A 36 10.91 -2.73 -10.43
C LEU A 36 10.95 -1.99 -11.80
N PRO A 37 10.98 -2.74 -12.91
CA PRO A 37 10.96 -2.15 -14.24
C PRO A 37 9.61 -1.44 -14.47
N LYS A 38 9.68 -0.25 -15.07
CA LYS A 38 8.51 0.57 -15.41
C LYS A 38 8.34 0.57 -16.92
N VAL A 39 7.70 -0.49 -17.44
CA VAL A 39 7.44 -0.67 -18.87
C VAL A 39 5.97 -0.38 -19.15
N GLU A 40 5.68 0.29 -20.25
CA GLU A 40 4.32 0.61 -20.65
C GLU A 40 3.56 -0.64 -21.13
N TYR A 41 2.24 -0.65 -20.98
CA TYR A 41 1.38 -1.62 -21.65
C TYR A 41 1.38 -1.36 -23.16
N ARG A 42 0.91 -2.32 -23.97
CA ARG A 42 0.95 -2.21 -25.44
C ARG A 42 0.21 -0.99 -26.00
N ASN A 43 -0.78 -0.46 -25.27
CA ASN A 43 -1.55 0.74 -25.65
C ASN A 43 -1.11 2.02 -24.89
N GLY A 44 0.03 1.97 -24.18
CA GLY A 44 0.59 3.10 -23.43
C GLY A 44 0.37 3.04 -21.92
N TYR A 45 0.85 4.08 -21.24
CA TYR A 45 0.80 4.20 -19.78
C TYR A 45 -0.64 4.18 -19.24
N GLY A 46 -0.91 3.33 -18.26
CA GLY A 46 -2.22 3.20 -17.62
C GLY A 46 -3.29 2.50 -18.48
N ALA A 47 -3.00 2.12 -19.72
CA ALA A 47 -3.93 1.44 -20.62
C ALA A 47 -3.88 -0.09 -20.48
N TYR A 48 -4.07 -0.60 -19.24
CA TYR A 48 -4.22 -2.04 -19.01
C TYR A 48 -5.57 -2.54 -19.54
N GLU A 49 -5.62 -3.79 -19.99
CA GLU A 49 -6.78 -4.33 -20.72
C GLU A 49 -7.66 -5.26 -19.89
N GLY A 50 -7.19 -5.64 -18.71
CA GLY A 50 -7.87 -6.57 -17.82
C GLY A 50 -7.00 -6.92 -16.61
N ILE A 51 -7.52 -7.83 -15.79
CA ILE A 51 -6.89 -8.29 -14.55
C ILE A 51 -6.75 -9.81 -14.62
N VAL A 52 -5.63 -10.33 -14.14
CA VAL A 52 -5.41 -11.77 -14.00
C VAL A 52 -5.38 -12.12 -12.51
N ALA A 53 -6.21 -13.08 -12.11
CA ALA A 53 -6.21 -13.62 -10.76
C ALA A 53 -5.25 -14.82 -10.66
N HIS A 54 -4.35 -14.78 -9.68
CA HIS A 54 -3.39 -15.84 -9.39
C HIS A 54 -3.56 -16.34 -7.95
N SER A 55 -3.19 -17.60 -7.70
CA SER A 55 -2.96 -18.13 -6.36
C SER A 55 -1.45 -18.25 -6.13
N THR A 56 -1.00 -18.04 -4.89
CA THR A 56 0.42 -18.08 -4.50
C THR A 56 1.03 -19.49 -4.54
N ALA A 57 0.20 -20.52 -4.76
CA ALA A 57 0.60 -21.94 -4.78
C ALA A 57 1.42 -22.37 -3.54
N THR A 58 1.29 -21.63 -2.44
CA THR A 58 1.97 -21.83 -1.16
C THR A 58 0.88 -21.87 -0.08
N PRO A 59 0.85 -22.89 0.79
CA PRO A 59 -0.10 -22.93 1.90
C PRO A 59 0.04 -21.68 2.79
N GLU A 60 -1.07 -20.96 2.99
CA GLU A 60 -1.30 -19.87 3.95
C GLU A 60 -0.06 -19.04 4.35
N ALA A 61 0.64 -18.49 3.34
CA ALA A 61 1.63 -17.47 3.59
C ALA A 61 0.95 -16.10 3.60
N PRO A 62 1.06 -15.32 4.70
CA PRO A 62 0.50 -13.98 4.76
C PRO A 62 0.93 -13.10 3.59
N ALA A 63 0.08 -12.20 3.11
CA ALA A 63 0.36 -11.34 1.96
C ALA A 63 1.67 -10.54 2.13
N ILE A 64 1.97 -10.10 3.36
CA ILE A 64 3.23 -9.43 3.70
C ILE A 64 4.47 -10.31 3.48
N ASN A 65 4.37 -11.62 3.73
CA ASN A 65 5.48 -12.55 3.52
C ASN A 65 5.72 -12.79 2.03
N ILE A 66 4.66 -12.86 1.24
CA ILE A 66 4.74 -12.94 -0.22
C ILE A 66 5.41 -11.68 -0.78
N ARG A 67 4.99 -10.49 -0.34
CA ARG A 67 5.62 -9.22 -0.72
C ARG A 67 7.11 -9.19 -0.35
N ASN A 68 7.47 -9.64 0.84
CA ASN A 68 8.87 -9.67 1.30
C ASN A 68 9.73 -10.67 0.54
N TYR A 69 9.15 -11.77 0.07
CA TYR A 69 9.81 -12.67 -0.86
C TYR A 69 10.02 -12.00 -2.22
N GLU A 70 8.97 -11.43 -2.80
CA GLU A 70 9.01 -10.72 -4.08
C GLU A 70 10.05 -9.58 -4.07
N ALA A 71 10.13 -8.79 -2.99
CA ALA A 71 11.11 -7.72 -2.85
C ALA A 71 12.58 -8.18 -3.04
N ARG A 72 12.87 -9.46 -2.73
CA ARG A 72 14.20 -10.07 -2.87
C ARG A 72 14.40 -10.78 -4.20
N THR A 73 13.31 -11.23 -4.84
CA THR A 73 13.36 -12.12 -6.01
C THR A 73 12.69 -11.54 -7.26
N TRP A 74 12.31 -10.26 -7.25
CA TRP A 74 11.53 -9.62 -8.33
C TRP A 74 12.15 -9.74 -9.73
N ARG A 75 13.48 -9.93 -9.81
CA ARG A 75 14.19 -10.18 -11.08
C ARG A 75 13.75 -11.48 -11.77
N ASN A 76 13.15 -12.42 -11.04
CA ASN A 76 12.57 -13.65 -11.58
C ASN A 76 11.08 -13.44 -11.94
N ALA A 77 10.29 -12.95 -10.99
CA ALA A 77 8.87 -12.64 -11.17
C ALA A 77 8.38 -11.64 -10.11
N PHE A 78 7.40 -10.82 -10.47
CA PHE A 78 6.69 -9.91 -9.57
C PHE A 78 5.24 -9.70 -10.05
N VAL A 79 4.34 -9.31 -9.14
CA VAL A 79 2.94 -9.00 -9.45
C VAL A 79 2.57 -7.59 -8.99
N HIS A 80 1.37 -7.13 -9.35
CA HIS A 80 0.90 -5.79 -8.96
C HIS A 80 0.35 -5.73 -7.54
N TYR A 81 -0.20 -6.84 -7.04
CA TYR A 81 -0.91 -6.90 -5.76
C TYR A 81 -1.04 -8.33 -5.25
N ALA A 82 -1.06 -8.49 -3.93
CA ALA A 82 -1.36 -9.75 -3.24
C ALA A 82 -2.35 -9.49 -2.10
N THR A 83 -3.25 -10.44 -1.86
CA THR A 83 -4.23 -10.41 -0.76
C THR A 83 -4.39 -11.81 -0.19
N ASP A 84 -4.69 -11.87 1.10
CA ASP A 84 -5.09 -13.04 1.87
C ASP A 84 -6.45 -12.82 2.56
#